data_AF-A0A524EQ41-F1
#
_entry.id   AF-A0A524EQ41-F1
#
_cell.length_a   1.000
_cell.length_b   1.000
_cell.length_c   1.000
_cell.angle_alpha   90.00
_cell.angle_beta   90.00
_cell.angle_gamma   90.00
#
_symmetry.space_group_name_H-M   'P 1'
#
loop_
_entity.id
_entity.type
_entity.pdbx_description
1 polymer ?
#
loop_
_entity_poly.entity_id
_entity_poly.type
_entity_poly.pdbx_seq_one_letter_code
_entity_poly.pdbx_strand_id
1 'polypeptide(L)' 'MDFWKYYDVTHKEHLVCNPMSIEKLNELITLLALKSGSKVLEIATGKGEFLILLVEKYNVSAIGVD' A
#
# COMPACT_ATOMS: atom_id res chain seq x y z
N MET A 1 -9.42 -25.20 -6.39
CA MET A 1 -9.99 -24.69 -5.12
C MET A 1 -9.48 -23.27 -4.99
N ASP A 2 -10.36 -22.29 -5.01
CA ASP A 2 -9.95 -20.89 -4.87
C ASP A 2 -9.58 -20.63 -3.42
N PHE A 3 -8.29 -20.63 -3.12
CA PHE A 3 -7.78 -20.41 -1.77
C PHE A 3 -7.86 -18.93 -1.37
N TRP A 4 -7.91 -18.02 -2.35
CA TRP A 4 -7.97 -16.58 -2.13
C TRP A 4 -9.25 -16.15 -1.43
N LYS A 5 -10.35 -16.89 -1.59
CA LYS A 5 -11.59 -16.64 -0.85
C LYS A 5 -11.43 -16.66 0.68
N TYR A 6 -10.47 -17.42 1.21
CA TYR A 6 -10.22 -17.44 2.65
C TYR A 6 -9.53 -16.16 3.10
N TYR A 7 -8.61 -15.63 2.28
CA TYR A 7 -7.95 -14.36 2.55
C TYR A 7 -8.88 -13.17 2.40
N ASP A 8 -9.84 -13.19 1.46
CA ASP A 8 -10.88 -12.17 1.37
C ASP A 8 -11.68 -12.06 2.68
N VAL A 9 -11.98 -13.20 3.31
CA VAL A 9 -12.64 -13.25 4.63
C VAL A 9 -11.70 -12.80 5.75
N THR A 10 -10.50 -13.38 5.88
CA THR A 10 -9.62 -13.10 7.03
C THR A 10 -8.98 -11.73 6.98
N HIS A 11 -8.78 -11.16 5.79
CA HIS A 11 -8.19 -9.83 5.61
C HIS A 11 -9.24 -8.75 5.35
N LYS A 12 -10.54 -9.07 5.41
CA LYS A 12 -11.62 -8.12 5.13
C LYS A 12 -11.47 -6.79 5.87
N GLU A 13 -11.07 -6.85 7.13
CA GLU A 13 -10.94 -5.67 8.01
C GLU A 13 -9.49 -5.17 8.14
N HIS A 14 -8.50 -5.79 7.48
CA HIS A 14 -7.14 -5.26 7.46
C HIS A 14 -7.09 -3.98 6.64
N LEU A 15 -6.42 -2.94 7.15
CA LEU A 15 -6.06 -1.79 6.31
C LEU A 15 -4.80 -2.10 5.50
N VAL A 16 -3.83 -2.75 6.14
CA VAL A 16 -2.55 -3.17 5.55
C VAL A 16 -2.49 -4.69 5.60
N CYS A 17 -2.29 -5.35 4.46
CA CYS A 17 -2.20 -6.80 4.34
C CYS A 17 -0.79 -7.35 4.68
N ASN A 18 -0.14 -6.76 5.68
CA ASN A 18 1.18 -7.14 6.18
C ASN A 18 1.23 -6.92 7.71
N PRO A 19 2.13 -7.62 8.44
CA PRO A 19 2.34 -7.39 9.86
C PRO A 19 3.08 -6.05 10.09
N MET A 20 2.38 -4.96 9.82
CA MET A 20 2.89 -3.59 9.85
C MET A 20 1.86 -2.68 10.49
N SER A 21 2.31 -1.85 11.44
CA SER A 21 1.47 -0.78 11.98
C SER A 21 1.48 0.43 11.05
N ILE A 22 0.46 1.27 11.16
CA ILE A 22 0.33 2.49 10.36
C ILE A 22 1.47 3.47 10.67
N GLU A 23 1.97 3.51 11.90
CA GLU A 23 3.10 4.35 12.29
C GLU A 23 4.37 3.92 11.55
N LYS A 24 4.65 2.62 11.50
CA LYS A 24 5.80 2.08 10.79
C LYS A 24 5.70 2.30 9.28
N LEU A 25 4.50 2.17 8.71
CA LEU A 25 4.24 2.46 7.30
C LEU A 25 4.51 3.94 6.99
N ASN A 26 4.02 4.86 7.82
CA ASN A 26 4.24 6.29 7.68
C ASN A 26 5.72 6.69 7.84
N GLU A 27 6.45 6.05 8.75
CA GLU A 27 7.89 6.25 8.90
C GLU A 27 8.62 5.79 7.63
N LEU A 28 8.34 4.58 7.13
CA LEU A 28 8.89 4.08 5.87
C LEU A 28 8.62 5.06 4.72
N ILE A 29 7.38 5.51 4.58
CA ILE A 29 6.98 6.48 3.56
C ILE A 29 7.82 7.76 3.67
N THR A 30 8.05 8.28 4.88
CA THR A 30 8.87 9.48 5.11
C THR A 30 10.30 9.31 4.61
N LEU A 31 10.88 8.13 4.79
CA LEU A 31 12.26 7.83 4.40
C LEU A 31 12.47 7.74 2.89
N LEU A 32 11.41 7.51 2.11
CA LEU A 32 11.52 7.42 0.64
C LEU A 32 11.87 8.76 -0.01
N ALA A 33 11.54 9.89 0.66
CA ALA A 33 11.88 11.25 0.21
C ALA A 33 11.58 11.51 -1.28
N LEU A 34 10.43 11.03 -1.75
CA LEU A 34 10.04 11.13 -3.17
C LEU A 34 9.78 12.59 -3.57
N LYS A 35 10.03 12.90 -4.84
CA LYS A 35 9.69 14.20 -5.42
C LYS A 35 8.25 14.21 -5.91
N SER A 36 7.61 15.37 -5.88
CA SER A 36 6.30 15.55 -6.52
C SER A 36 6.33 15.17 -8.00
N GLY A 37 5.32 14.45 -8.46
CA GLY A 37 5.23 13.90 -9.81
C GLY A 37 6.10 12.65 -10.07
N SER A 38 6.75 12.07 -9.05
CA SER A 38 7.42 10.77 -9.21
C SER A 38 6.41 9.69 -9.64
N LYS A 39 6.88 8.64 -10.31
CA LYS A 39 6.05 7.50 -10.75
C LYS A 39 6.35 6.30 -9.87
N VAL A 40 5.31 5.68 -9.31
CA VAL A 40 5.41 4.53 -8.40
C VAL A 40 4.63 3.36 -8.99
N LEU A 41 5.24 2.18 -8.98
CA LEU A 41 4.60 0.91 -9.26
C LEU A 41 4.68 0.05 -8.00
N GLU A 42 3.54 -0.43 -7.50
CA GLU A 42 3.47 -1.43 -6.43
C GLU A 42 2.89 -2.73 -6.99
N ILE A 43 3.62 -3.83 -6.83
CA ILE A 43 3.19 -5.18 -7.22
C ILE A 43 2.79 -5.92 -5.94
N ALA A 44 1.65 -6.61 -5.98
CA ALA A 44 0.98 -7.15 -4.80
C ALA A 44 0.60 -6.05 -3.80
N THR A 45 -0.12 -5.03 -4.30
CA THR A 45 -0.49 -3.82 -3.55
C THR A 45 -1.51 -4.11 -2.44
N GLY A 46 -2.11 -5.31 -2.42
CA GLY A 46 -3.20 -5.68 -1.53
C GLY A 46 -4.35 -4.70 -1.64
N LYS A 47 -4.58 -3.92 -0.59
CA LYS A 47 -5.65 -2.90 -0.54
C LYS A 47 -5.24 -1.52 -1.02
N GLY A 48 -3.98 -1.32 -1.39
CA GLY A 48 -3.48 -0.05 -1.95
C GLY A 48 -3.13 1.03 -0.93
N GLU A 49 -3.22 0.77 0.38
CA GLU A 49 -2.99 1.77 1.43
C GLU A 49 -1.63 2.46 1.30
N PHE A 50 -0.57 1.70 0.99
CA PHE A 50 0.76 2.26 0.80
C PHE A 50 0.81 3.26 -0.36
N LEU A 51 0.23 2.93 -1.52
CA LEU A 51 0.16 3.86 -2.65
C LEU A 51 -0.69 5.08 -2.35
N ILE A 52 -1.83 4.93 -1.66
CA ILE A 52 -2.70 6.05 -1.28
C ILE A 52 -1.91 7.06 -0.44
N LEU A 53 -1.23 6.59 0.61
CA LEU A 53 -0.42 7.45 1.47
C LEU A 53 0.75 8.10 0.72
N LEU A 54 1.36 7.42 -0.27
CA LEU A 54 2.38 8.01 -1.13
C LEU A 54 1.81 9.13 -2.02
N VAL A 55 0.64 8.93 -2.60
CA VAL A 55 -0.04 9.94 -3.43
C VAL A 55 -0.40 11.16 -2.58
N GLU A 56 -0.96 10.95 -1.39
CA GLU A 56 -1.32 12.04 -0.47
C GLU A 56 -0.10 12.83 0.00
N LYS A 57 0.98 12.14 0.39
CA LYS A 57 2.17 12.81 0.93
C LYS A 57 3.03 13.48 -0.13
N TYR A 58 3.24 12.81 -1.25
CA TYR A 58 4.23 13.21 -2.24
C TYR A 58 3.62 13.64 -3.58
N ASN A 59 2.30 13.56 -3.78
CA ASN A 59 1.65 13.87 -5.06
C ASN A 59 2.31 13.12 -6.24
N VAL A 60 2.51 11.82 -6.05
CA VAL A 60 3.05 10.91 -7.07
C VAL A 60 1.95 10.41 -8.01
N SER A 61 2.35 9.91 -9.18
CA SER A 61 1.50 9.07 -10.02
C SER A 61 1.77 7.60 -9.66
N ALA A 62 0.75 6.88 -9.24
CA ALA A 62 0.88 5.51 -8.74
C ALA A 62 0.07 4.51 -9.56
N ILE A 63 0.62 3.30 -9.76
CA ILE A 63 -0.07 2.14 -10.32
C ILE A 63 0.11 0.98 -9.34
N GLY A 64 -1.00 0.36 -8.93
CA GLY A 64 -1.02 -0.85 -8.13
C GLY A 64 -1.54 -2.03 -8.94
N VAL A 65 -0.94 -3.20 -8.75
CA VAL A 65 -1.41 -4.47 -9.31
C VAL A 65 -1.52 -5.50 -8.18
N ASP A 66 -2.68 -6.13 -8.03
CA ASP A 66 -2.95 -7.24 -7.11
C ASP A 66 -3.84 -8.28 -7.80
#